data_AF-A0A226EBH5-F1
#
_entry.id   AF-A0A226EBH5-F1
#
_cell.length_a   1.000
_cell.length_b   1.000
_cell.length_c   1.000
_cell.angle_alpha   90.00
_cell.angle_beta   90.00
_cell.angle_gamma   90.00
#
_symmetry.space_group_name_H-M   'P 1'
#
loop_
_entity.id
_entity.type
_entity.pdbx_description
1 polymer ?
#
loop_
_entity_poly.entity_id
_entity_poly.type
_entity_poly.pdbx_seq_one_letter_code
_entity_poly.pdbx_strand_id
1 'polypeptide(L)'
;MEPIEIPLNESSKSPFASATSIQQLGNGSFGSVLKITKNHDFFGLIDVAVKFIPLGNLEKYEDDKIRQYMLDRRDRILREVHNAVRVEHPNSVFTYKYGYLSITMDTIVQHFSSDESSCYDFDASRPESTFLGKFDYNAARDGFAETLWIQMDLCGPNLRSWLNQNQEQSSHSMQLLQLGICKGLVEGVKFLHNRNVIHRDLKPENIFFSNHDGFVLPVKIGDLGLSRRLVALNDQNPDESMIDGVVNLDSEKAMLLTNQTGTRSYMAPEIDKKDPKVIYDFRVDIYSAGLIIWETLQPIQNDRPIMFQELVQQGKTELVDDHPLIVNSKELIVAMTQQDAYKRINNINYIEFQTVSSPNEVYTAHNSSELNTCLEICSDGATINLAAGDYVGEFVLLKNSVTLQGDPNFLSVILNCTCGLTIEGNHNTVKNLKFSCCEINSIMVHGSNNRIDNILILDSIAGVMVYTLRPTTTPYSYNLIRNIKLIDVTTGIYISNGAFNKCNNITFSRCCSTATLTGIKLAGGNNHEIDGLICTGLKLSMNDVGVSTGVISSIRNSTGGSILAKGDNVRLENVTAETIRINGGLYNILNCVADEIIIVLQ
;
A
#
# COMPACT_ATOMS: atom_id res chain seq x y z
N MET A 1 16.45 36.95 -22.87
CA MET A 1 16.17 35.60 -22.36
C MET A 1 16.56 34.65 -23.47
N GLU A 2 17.68 33.97 -23.32
CA GLU A 2 18.00 32.83 -24.20
C GLU A 2 16.96 31.73 -23.96
N PRO A 3 16.54 30.99 -24.99
CA PRO A 3 15.66 29.84 -24.79
C PRO A 3 16.39 28.84 -23.89
N ILE A 4 15.74 28.44 -22.80
CA ILE A 4 16.26 27.40 -21.90
C ILE A 4 16.45 26.15 -22.75
N GLU A 5 17.71 25.77 -23.01
CA GLU A 5 18.06 24.48 -23.59
C GLU A 5 17.67 23.40 -22.58
N ILE A 6 16.52 22.77 -22.82
CA ILE A 6 16.09 21.58 -22.08
C ILE A 6 17.08 20.46 -22.45
N PRO A 7 17.77 19.81 -21.50
CA PRO A 7 18.69 18.74 -21.83
C PRO A 7 17.92 17.60 -22.51
N LEU A 8 18.18 17.38 -23.80
CA LEU A 8 17.59 16.31 -24.62
C LEU A 8 18.03 14.88 -24.21
N ASN A 9 18.60 14.71 -23.02
CA ASN A 9 19.38 13.52 -22.64
C ASN A 9 18.89 12.76 -21.41
N GLU A 10 17.59 12.74 -21.11
CA GLU A 10 17.02 11.70 -20.26
C GLU A 10 15.90 10.92 -20.99
N SER A 11 16.21 9.66 -21.32
CA SER A 11 15.35 8.62 -21.93
C SER A 11 14.98 8.76 -23.42
N SER A 12 15.94 8.49 -24.33
CA SER A 12 15.76 8.46 -25.80
C SER A 12 14.95 7.26 -26.37
N LYS A 13 14.51 6.31 -25.53
CA LYS A 13 13.73 5.16 -26.01
C LYS A 13 12.23 5.42 -25.89
N SER A 14 11.56 5.42 -27.04
CA SER A 14 10.10 5.53 -27.16
C SER A 14 9.37 4.58 -26.19
N PRO A 15 8.30 5.02 -25.52
CA PRO A 15 7.48 4.14 -24.67
C PRO A 15 6.81 3.01 -25.45
N PHE A 16 6.70 3.12 -26.77
CA PHE A 16 6.16 2.09 -27.65
C PHE A 16 7.19 1.01 -28.03
N ALA A 17 8.47 1.21 -27.71
CA ALA A 17 9.50 0.22 -28.02
C ALA A 17 9.20 -1.09 -27.27
N SER A 18 9.18 -2.20 -28.02
CA SER A 18 8.86 -3.54 -27.50
C SER A 18 7.45 -3.67 -26.91
N ALA A 19 6.51 -2.79 -27.30
CA ALA A 19 5.11 -2.93 -26.93
C ALA A 19 4.47 -4.13 -27.63
N THR A 20 3.80 -4.98 -26.86
CA THR A 20 3.05 -6.14 -27.36
C THR A 20 1.56 -5.83 -27.51
N SER A 21 1.03 -4.95 -26.66
CA SER A 21 -0.34 -4.43 -26.76
C SER A 21 -0.44 -3.03 -26.19
N ILE A 22 -1.36 -2.24 -26.75
CA ILE A 22 -1.62 -0.86 -26.37
C ILE A 22 -3.14 -0.69 -26.24
N GLN A 23 -3.58 -0.14 -25.13
CA GLN A 23 -5.00 0.10 -24.85
C GLN A 23 -5.18 1.51 -24.28
N GLN A 24 -6.15 2.27 -24.79
CA GLN A 24 -6.49 3.57 -24.22
C GLN A 24 -7.24 3.39 -22.89
N LEU A 25 -6.75 4.03 -21.83
CA LEU A 25 -7.38 4.00 -20.50
C LEU A 25 -8.31 5.19 -20.28
N GLY A 26 -7.96 6.35 -20.82
CA GLY A 26 -8.79 7.55 -20.68
C GLY A 26 -8.13 8.81 -21.20
N ASN A 27 -8.90 9.90 -21.17
CA ASN A 27 -8.46 11.24 -21.55
C ASN A 27 -8.58 12.16 -20.34
N GLY A 28 -7.48 12.79 -19.96
CA GLY A 28 -7.40 13.80 -18.91
C GLY A 28 -7.48 15.22 -19.47
N SER A 29 -7.27 16.20 -18.57
CA SER A 29 -7.37 17.63 -18.89
C SER A 29 -6.31 18.12 -19.89
N PHE A 30 -5.16 17.45 -19.91
CA PHE A 30 -3.99 17.84 -20.72
C PHE A 30 -3.43 16.72 -21.58
N GLY A 31 -3.92 15.48 -21.47
CA GLY A 31 -3.25 14.30 -22.01
C GLY A 31 -4.17 13.09 -22.17
N SER A 32 -3.78 12.12 -23.01
CA SER A 32 -4.38 10.77 -23.06
C SER A 32 -3.49 9.79 -22.32
N VAL A 33 -4.09 8.86 -21.58
CA VAL A 33 -3.37 7.80 -20.86
C VAL A 33 -3.59 6.48 -21.57
N LEU A 34 -2.48 5.81 -21.91
CA LEU A 34 -2.47 4.48 -22.51
C LEU A 34 -1.90 3.46 -21.52
N LYS A 35 -2.51 2.27 -21.47
CA LYS A 35 -1.88 1.06 -20.96
C LYS A 35 -1.02 0.47 -22.06
N ILE A 36 0.27 0.28 -21.78
CA ILE A 36 1.22 -0.34 -22.69
C ILE A 36 1.75 -1.61 -22.02
N THR A 37 1.48 -2.75 -22.65
CA THR A 37 2.07 -4.04 -22.27
C THR A 37 3.36 -4.22 -23.05
N LYS A 38 4.44 -4.59 -22.36
CA LYS A 38 5.77 -4.81 -22.97
C LYS A 38 6.47 -6.00 -22.35
N ASN A 39 7.37 -6.62 -23.11
CA ASN A 39 8.20 -7.70 -22.60
C ASN A 39 9.44 -7.13 -21.88
N HIS A 40 9.62 -7.51 -20.61
CA HIS A 40 10.74 -7.13 -19.76
C HIS A 40 11.64 -8.34 -19.53
N ASP A 41 12.94 -8.16 -19.77
CA ASP A 41 13.93 -9.26 -19.79
C ASP A 41 13.91 -10.13 -18.52
N PHE A 42 13.60 -9.53 -17.36
CA PHE A 42 13.54 -10.23 -16.06
C PHE A 42 12.14 -10.60 -15.58
N PHE A 43 11.12 -9.83 -15.95
CA PHE A 43 9.77 -9.94 -15.35
C PHE A 43 8.75 -10.52 -16.34
N GLY A 44 9.15 -10.83 -17.57
CA GLY A 44 8.23 -11.21 -18.63
C GLY A 44 7.35 -10.04 -19.02
N LEU A 45 6.07 -10.29 -19.28
CA LEU A 45 5.12 -9.23 -19.65
C LEU A 45 4.85 -8.31 -18.47
N ILE A 46 5.04 -7.01 -18.67
CA ILE A 46 4.71 -5.96 -17.71
C ILE A 46 3.76 -4.95 -18.35
N ASP A 47 2.83 -4.46 -17.53
CA ASP A 47 1.90 -3.41 -17.91
C ASP A 47 2.31 -2.07 -17.29
N VAL A 48 2.30 -1.01 -18.09
CA VAL A 48 2.58 0.35 -17.61
C VAL A 48 1.53 1.34 -18.09
N ALA A 49 1.25 2.37 -17.29
CA ALA A 49 0.47 3.52 -17.72
C ALA A 49 1.41 4.61 -18.28
N VAL A 50 1.08 5.15 -19.45
CA VAL A 50 1.82 6.24 -20.08
C VAL A 50 0.86 7.35 -20.49
N LYS A 51 1.04 8.53 -19.92
CA LYS A 51 0.30 9.75 -20.29
C LYS A 51 1.04 10.48 -21.39
N PHE A 52 0.35 10.81 -22.47
CA PHE A 52 0.85 11.57 -23.62
C PHE A 52 0.20 12.95 -23.66
N ILE A 53 1.03 13.99 -23.75
CA ILE A 53 0.62 15.39 -23.71
C ILE A 53 1.21 16.10 -24.94
N PRO A 54 0.39 16.56 -25.90
CA PRO A 54 0.85 17.21 -27.11
C PRO A 54 1.38 18.60 -26.77
N LEU A 55 2.54 18.92 -27.35
CA LEU A 55 3.18 20.22 -27.25
C LEU A 55 2.77 21.07 -28.47
N GLY A 56 2.43 22.33 -28.23
CA GLY A 56 2.19 23.28 -29.31
C GLY A 56 3.49 23.69 -30.00
N ASN A 57 3.48 23.84 -31.32
CA ASN A 57 4.64 24.29 -32.07
C ASN A 57 4.81 25.82 -31.90
N LEU A 58 5.70 26.24 -31.00
CA LEU A 58 5.82 27.63 -30.53
C LEU A 58 6.47 28.59 -31.54
N GLU A 59 7.24 28.08 -32.47
CA GLU A 59 8.09 28.91 -33.36
C GLU A 59 7.32 29.57 -34.51
N LYS A 60 6.04 29.22 -34.73
CA LYS A 60 5.31 29.57 -35.95
C LYS A 60 4.10 30.50 -35.76
N TYR A 61 3.88 31.04 -34.55
CA TYR A 61 2.83 32.04 -34.31
C TYR A 61 3.40 33.45 -34.43
N GLU A 62 2.95 34.20 -35.44
CA GLU A 62 3.30 35.62 -35.65
C GLU A 62 2.58 36.55 -34.65
N ASP A 63 1.44 36.11 -34.09
CA ASP A 63 0.68 36.88 -33.09
C ASP A 63 1.26 36.68 -31.68
N ASP A 64 1.78 37.76 -31.10
CA ASP A 64 2.38 37.79 -29.77
C ASP A 64 1.43 37.32 -28.65
N LYS A 65 0.11 37.56 -28.75
CA LYS A 65 -0.85 37.11 -27.74
C LYS A 65 -1.07 35.61 -27.79
N ILE A 66 -1.13 35.05 -28.99
CA ILE A 66 -1.26 33.59 -29.19
C ILE A 66 0.03 32.91 -28.75
N ARG A 67 1.19 33.49 -29.09
CA ARG A 67 2.49 33.00 -28.65
C ARG A 67 2.61 33.00 -27.12
N GLN A 68 2.21 34.09 -26.45
CA GLN A 68 2.21 34.16 -24.98
C GLN A 68 1.24 33.14 -24.36
N TYR A 69 0.03 32.98 -24.90
CA TYR A 69 -0.91 31.97 -24.43
C TYR A 69 -0.35 30.54 -24.54
N MET A 70 0.37 30.25 -25.63
CA MET A 70 0.99 28.95 -25.87
C MET A 70 2.22 28.72 -24.98
N LEU A 71 2.99 29.77 -24.67
CA LEU A 71 4.07 29.73 -23.67
C LEU A 71 3.53 29.43 -22.27
N ASP A 72 2.55 30.21 -21.81
CA ASP A 72 1.89 29.99 -20.52
C ASP A 72 1.37 28.54 -20.43
N ARG A 73 0.83 28.01 -21.54
CA ARG A 73 0.34 26.64 -21.65
C ARG A 73 1.44 25.59 -21.61
N ARG A 74 2.57 25.80 -22.29
CA ARG A 74 3.75 24.92 -22.21
C ARG A 74 4.28 24.87 -20.77
N ASP A 75 4.32 26.01 -20.09
CA ASP A 75 4.73 26.07 -18.68
C ASP A 75 3.77 25.26 -17.79
N ARG A 76 2.45 25.27 -18.08
CA ARG A 76 1.51 24.37 -17.37
C ARG A 76 1.79 22.89 -17.58
N ILE A 77 2.17 22.51 -18.80
CA ILE A 77 2.46 21.12 -19.14
C ILE A 77 3.75 20.66 -18.44
N LEU A 78 4.78 21.50 -18.44
CA LEU A 78 6.04 21.21 -17.76
C LEU A 78 5.87 21.11 -16.23
N ARG A 79 4.89 21.82 -15.64
CA ARG A 79 4.58 21.66 -14.21
C ARG A 79 4.22 20.24 -13.82
N GLU A 80 3.56 19.46 -14.68
CA GLU A 80 3.22 18.08 -14.33
C GLU A 80 4.50 17.25 -14.11
N VAL A 81 5.53 17.48 -14.93
CA VAL A 81 6.85 16.82 -14.81
C VAL A 81 7.64 17.37 -13.62
N HIS A 82 7.60 18.69 -13.39
CA HIS A 82 8.33 19.31 -12.28
C HIS A 82 7.72 19.01 -10.91
N ASN A 83 6.39 18.90 -10.84
CA ASN A 83 5.66 18.53 -9.63
C ASN A 83 5.55 17.01 -9.46
N ALA A 84 5.81 16.22 -10.51
CA ALA A 84 5.87 14.77 -10.41
C ALA A 84 6.80 14.38 -9.27
N VAL A 85 6.23 13.73 -8.26
CA VAL A 85 6.99 13.42 -7.06
C VAL A 85 7.88 12.23 -7.35
N ARG A 86 9.19 12.48 -7.44
CA ARG A 86 10.23 11.46 -7.64
C ARG A 86 10.51 10.62 -6.39
N VAL A 87 9.68 10.75 -5.35
CA VAL A 87 9.72 9.93 -4.14
C VAL A 87 8.46 9.08 -4.14
N GLU A 88 8.63 7.78 -4.03
CA GLU A 88 7.50 6.85 -3.99
C GLU A 88 6.68 7.05 -2.71
N HIS A 89 5.36 6.94 -2.84
CA HIS A 89 4.44 6.95 -1.71
C HIS A 89 3.25 6.03 -1.99
N PRO A 90 2.78 5.25 -1.00
CA PRO A 90 1.64 4.33 -1.18
C PRO A 90 0.37 5.03 -1.67
N ASN A 91 0.17 6.29 -1.30
CA ASN A 91 -1.03 7.08 -1.62
C ASN A 91 -0.86 8.16 -2.69
N SER A 92 0.22 8.11 -3.47
CA SER A 92 0.42 8.99 -4.63
C SER A 92 0.85 8.17 -5.83
N VAL A 93 0.38 8.55 -7.02
CA VAL A 93 0.80 7.93 -8.28
C VAL A 93 2.28 8.26 -8.52
N PHE A 94 3.12 7.23 -8.59
CA PHE A 94 4.55 7.42 -8.82
C PHE A 94 4.84 7.64 -10.30
N THR A 95 5.77 8.55 -10.59
CA THR A 95 6.28 8.80 -11.94
C THR A 95 7.63 8.14 -12.11
N TYR A 96 7.70 7.12 -12.97
CA TYR A 96 8.94 6.37 -13.22
C TYR A 96 9.91 7.12 -14.12
N LYS A 97 9.39 7.67 -15.22
CA LYS A 97 10.19 8.34 -16.25
C LYS A 97 9.30 9.17 -17.17
N TYR A 98 9.90 10.13 -17.85
CA TYR A 98 9.25 10.92 -18.89
C TYR A 98 10.23 11.16 -20.03
N GLY A 99 9.74 11.68 -21.15
CA GLY A 99 10.56 12.10 -22.27
C GLY A 99 9.75 12.80 -23.33
N TYR A 100 10.41 13.12 -24.44
CA TYR A 100 9.80 13.80 -25.58
C TYR A 100 9.90 12.92 -26.82
N LEU A 101 8.88 12.94 -27.68
CA LEU A 101 8.91 12.27 -28.97
C LEU A 101 7.92 12.91 -29.95
N SER A 102 8.18 12.73 -31.24
CA SER A 102 7.27 13.09 -32.33
C SER A 102 6.39 11.88 -32.68
N ILE A 103 5.07 11.99 -32.49
CA ILE A 103 4.11 10.92 -32.84
C ILE A 103 3.60 11.16 -34.27
N THR A 104 3.68 10.15 -35.15
CA THR A 104 3.14 10.24 -36.51
C THR A 104 1.62 10.22 -36.54
N MET A 105 1.02 10.73 -37.62
CA MET A 105 -0.44 10.67 -37.82
C MET A 105 -0.98 9.23 -37.72
N ASP A 106 -0.31 8.26 -38.35
CA ASP A 106 -0.72 6.85 -38.29
C ASP A 106 -0.81 6.33 -36.85
N THR A 107 0.17 6.68 -36.01
CA THR A 107 0.21 6.26 -34.60
C THR A 107 -0.90 6.93 -33.79
N ILE A 108 -1.24 8.18 -34.10
CA ILE A 108 -2.35 8.92 -33.48
C ILE A 108 -3.67 8.23 -33.80
N VAL A 109 -3.92 7.98 -35.09
CA VAL A 109 -5.14 7.32 -35.56
C VAL A 109 -5.29 5.94 -34.93
N GLN A 110 -4.20 5.16 -34.89
CA GLN A 110 -4.22 3.79 -34.40
C GLN A 110 -4.47 3.66 -32.89
N HIS A 111 -4.01 4.60 -32.07
CA HIS A 111 -3.97 4.44 -30.61
C HIS A 111 -4.71 5.50 -29.80
N PHE A 112 -5.08 6.63 -30.41
CA PHE A 112 -5.68 7.75 -29.71
C PHE A 112 -7.07 8.13 -30.26
N SER A 113 -7.37 7.79 -31.51
CA SER A 113 -8.63 8.13 -32.18
C SER A 113 -9.69 7.04 -32.05
N SER A 114 -10.92 7.44 -31.73
CA SER A 114 -12.07 6.54 -31.63
C SER A 114 -12.77 6.30 -32.98
N ASP A 115 -12.45 7.08 -34.02
CA ASP A 115 -13.07 7.00 -35.35
C ASP A 115 -12.04 7.32 -36.45
N GLU A 116 -11.57 6.27 -37.14
CA GLU A 116 -10.60 6.34 -38.26
C GLU A 116 -11.11 7.16 -39.45
N SER A 117 -12.43 7.31 -39.63
CA SER A 117 -13.00 8.03 -40.78
C SER A 117 -13.02 9.55 -40.58
N SER A 118 -12.98 10.01 -39.33
CA SER A 118 -13.13 11.43 -38.96
C SER A 118 -11.82 12.21 -38.88
N CYS A 119 -10.66 11.54 -38.92
CA CYS A 119 -9.33 12.13 -38.74
C CYS A 119 -8.69 12.62 -40.05
N TYR A 120 -9.14 12.10 -41.20
CA TYR A 120 -8.68 12.52 -42.53
C TYR A 120 -9.52 13.65 -43.15
N ASP A 121 -10.68 13.97 -42.56
CA ASP A 121 -11.52 15.09 -42.99
C ASP A 121 -11.04 16.39 -42.33
N PHE A 122 -10.32 17.20 -43.12
CA PHE A 122 -9.82 18.51 -42.73
C PHE A 122 -10.97 19.52 -42.66
N ASP A 123 -11.41 19.87 -41.45
CA ASP A 123 -12.26 21.03 -41.21
C ASP A 123 -11.52 22.05 -40.33
N ALA A 124 -11.07 23.14 -40.96
CA ALA A 124 -10.39 24.27 -40.33
C ALA A 124 -11.26 25.01 -39.28
N SER A 125 -12.54 24.63 -39.14
CA SER A 125 -13.45 25.14 -38.12
C SER A 125 -13.58 24.25 -36.87
N ARG A 126 -12.93 23.07 -36.83
CA ARG A 126 -12.90 22.24 -35.61
C ARG A 126 -12.23 23.01 -34.47
N PRO A 127 -12.87 23.12 -33.31
CA PRO A 127 -12.36 23.97 -32.26
C PRO A 127 -11.10 23.36 -31.65
N GLU A 128 -10.07 24.18 -31.44
CA GLU A 128 -8.90 23.91 -30.58
C GLU A 128 -9.28 23.56 -29.12
N SER A 129 -10.56 23.35 -28.81
CA SER A 129 -11.09 23.09 -27.48
C SER A 129 -11.00 21.61 -27.08
N THR A 130 -10.87 20.66 -28.01
CA THR A 130 -10.73 19.23 -27.71
C THR A 130 -9.29 18.74 -27.88
N PHE A 131 -8.91 17.71 -27.13
CA PHE A 131 -7.56 17.15 -27.11
C PHE A 131 -7.18 16.47 -28.43
N LEU A 132 -8.08 15.63 -28.96
CA LEU A 132 -7.95 14.99 -30.27
C LEU A 132 -7.82 16.02 -31.39
N GLY A 133 -8.58 17.12 -31.33
CA GLY A 133 -8.44 18.23 -32.28
C GLY A 133 -7.04 18.84 -32.35
N LYS A 134 -6.18 18.66 -31.32
CA LYS A 134 -4.80 19.17 -31.29
C LYS A 134 -3.78 18.18 -31.81
N PHE A 135 -3.97 16.89 -31.50
CA PHE A 135 -3.20 15.82 -32.12
C PHE A 135 -3.48 15.77 -33.61
N ASP A 136 -4.76 15.80 -34.00
CA ASP A 136 -5.22 15.81 -35.39
C ASP A 136 -4.79 17.09 -36.12
N TYR A 137 -4.90 18.28 -35.50
CA TYR A 137 -4.45 19.53 -36.15
C TYR A 137 -2.95 19.53 -36.45
N ASN A 138 -2.11 19.18 -35.46
CA ASN A 138 -0.66 19.18 -35.65
C ASN A 138 -0.23 18.08 -36.63
N ALA A 139 -0.78 16.87 -36.48
CA ALA A 139 -0.40 15.74 -37.31
C ALA A 139 -0.97 15.80 -38.74
N ALA A 140 -2.19 16.31 -38.95
CA ALA A 140 -2.74 16.52 -40.29
C ALA A 140 -2.02 17.63 -41.07
N ARG A 141 -1.42 18.60 -40.37
CA ARG A 141 -0.69 19.72 -40.99
C ARG A 141 0.79 19.43 -41.22
N ASP A 142 1.48 18.84 -40.24
CA ASP A 142 2.94 18.65 -40.24
C ASP A 142 3.36 17.17 -40.41
N GLY A 143 2.41 16.21 -40.43
CA GLY A 143 2.66 14.77 -40.51
C GLY A 143 3.00 14.10 -39.18
N PHE A 144 3.24 14.90 -38.13
CA PHE A 144 3.57 14.44 -36.78
C PHE A 144 3.15 15.46 -35.71
N ALA A 145 3.11 15.03 -34.44
CA ALA A 145 2.85 15.88 -33.28
C ALA A 145 3.94 15.70 -32.20
N GLU A 146 4.61 16.80 -31.83
CA GLU A 146 5.54 16.83 -30.69
C GLU A 146 4.80 16.54 -29.39
N THR A 147 5.30 15.60 -28.60
CA THR A 147 4.57 15.04 -27.47
C THR A 147 5.51 14.79 -26.28
N LEU A 148 5.12 15.30 -25.11
CA LEU A 148 5.65 14.88 -23.82
C LEU A 148 4.96 13.56 -23.42
N TRP A 149 5.73 12.57 -23.00
CA TRP A 149 5.17 11.34 -22.44
C TRP A 149 5.67 11.13 -21.01
N ILE A 150 4.81 10.59 -20.14
CA ILE A 150 5.09 10.34 -18.72
C ILE A 150 4.66 8.91 -18.39
N GLN A 151 5.60 8.03 -18.05
CA GLN A 151 5.32 6.69 -17.55
C GLN A 151 5.12 6.73 -16.04
N MET A 152 4.02 6.15 -15.56
CA MET A 152 3.56 6.18 -14.18
C MET A 152 2.99 4.83 -13.72
N ASP A 153 2.62 4.73 -12.44
CA ASP A 153 1.90 3.57 -11.89
C ASP A 153 0.64 3.26 -12.71
N LEU A 154 0.47 1.99 -13.08
CA LEU A 154 -0.81 1.52 -13.61
C LEU A 154 -1.75 1.22 -12.44
N CYS A 155 -2.62 2.18 -12.16
CA CYS A 155 -3.62 2.09 -11.10
C CYS A 155 -4.91 1.40 -11.58
N GLY A 156 -5.75 1.01 -10.62
CA GLY A 156 -7.11 0.51 -10.83
C GLY A 156 -8.12 1.57 -11.22
N PRO A 157 -9.41 1.22 -11.19
CA PRO A 157 -10.50 2.17 -11.37
C PRO A 157 -10.39 3.37 -10.42
N ASN A 158 -10.98 4.50 -10.79
CA ASN A 158 -11.01 5.68 -9.91
C ASN A 158 -12.18 5.62 -8.91
N LEU A 159 -12.10 6.49 -7.89
CA LEU A 159 -13.10 6.59 -6.83
C LEU A 159 -14.47 7.01 -7.36
N ARG A 160 -14.54 7.80 -8.44
CA ARG A 160 -15.82 8.10 -9.11
C ARG A 160 -16.50 6.81 -9.59
N SER A 161 -15.79 5.92 -10.26
CA SER A 161 -16.32 4.62 -10.69
C SER A 161 -16.81 3.80 -9.50
N TRP A 162 -16.08 3.81 -8.38
CA TRP A 162 -16.48 3.12 -7.16
C TRP A 162 -17.76 3.70 -6.55
N LEU A 163 -17.86 5.02 -6.40
CA LEU A 163 -19.03 5.74 -5.85
C LEU A 163 -20.30 5.47 -6.67
N ASN A 164 -20.14 5.36 -8.00
CA ASN A 164 -21.26 5.06 -8.90
C ASN A 164 -21.74 3.60 -8.76
N GLN A 165 -20.86 2.67 -8.38
CA GLN A 165 -21.17 1.24 -8.24
C GLN A 165 -21.64 0.85 -6.83
N ASN A 166 -21.26 1.62 -5.79
CA ASN A 166 -21.44 1.24 -4.38
C ASN A 166 -22.39 2.22 -3.65
N GLN A 167 -23.67 2.15 -4.03
CA GLN A 167 -24.72 3.01 -3.48
C GLN A 167 -25.34 2.45 -2.18
N GLU A 168 -25.27 1.14 -1.94
CA GLU A 168 -25.72 0.51 -0.69
C GLU A 168 -24.52 0.32 0.26
N GLN A 169 -24.48 1.07 1.36
CA GLN A 169 -23.27 1.23 2.20
C GLN A 169 -23.43 0.75 3.65
N SER A 170 -24.38 -0.13 3.95
CA SER A 170 -24.69 -0.53 5.33
C SER A 170 -23.79 -1.62 5.90
N SER A 171 -23.04 -2.36 5.07
CA SER A 171 -22.22 -3.46 5.54
C SER A 171 -20.97 -2.97 6.28
N HIS A 172 -20.55 -3.72 7.30
CA HIS A 172 -19.33 -3.39 8.05
C HIS A 172 -18.08 -3.44 7.15
N SER A 173 -18.01 -4.37 6.19
CA SER A 173 -16.91 -4.41 5.22
C SER A 173 -16.84 -3.14 4.35
N MET A 174 -17.99 -2.58 3.97
CA MET A 174 -18.04 -1.33 3.23
C MET A 174 -17.52 -0.17 4.09
N GLN A 175 -17.90 -0.12 5.36
CA GLN A 175 -17.43 0.89 6.33
C GLN A 175 -15.91 0.86 6.51
N LEU A 176 -15.29 -0.33 6.51
CA LEU A 176 -13.83 -0.47 6.54
C LEU A 176 -13.18 0.04 5.26
N LEU A 177 -13.75 -0.28 4.10
CA LEU A 177 -13.26 0.19 2.80
C LEU A 177 -13.34 1.72 2.71
N GLN A 178 -14.47 2.31 3.14
CA GLN A 178 -14.68 3.75 3.21
C GLN A 178 -13.63 4.44 4.10
N LEU A 179 -13.36 3.88 5.28
CA LEU A 179 -12.31 4.36 6.17
C LEU A 179 -10.93 4.29 5.49
N GLY A 180 -10.61 3.18 4.84
CA GLY A 180 -9.35 3.01 4.13
C GLY A 180 -9.17 3.98 2.95
N ILE A 181 -10.25 4.28 2.20
CA ILE A 181 -10.26 5.32 1.16
C ILE A 181 -9.97 6.69 1.78
N CYS A 182 -10.68 7.05 2.86
CA CYS A 182 -10.53 8.34 3.52
C CYS A 182 -9.13 8.53 4.11
N LYS A 183 -8.58 7.52 4.79
CA LYS A 183 -7.19 7.50 5.26
C LYS A 183 -6.21 7.68 4.12
N GLY A 184 -6.37 6.90 3.04
CA GLY A 184 -5.46 6.98 1.90
C GLY A 184 -5.49 8.34 1.20
N LEU A 185 -6.67 8.95 1.07
CA LEU A 185 -6.80 10.32 0.57
C LEU A 185 -6.05 11.32 1.46
N VAL A 186 -6.28 11.29 2.77
CA VAL A 186 -5.64 12.21 3.72
C VAL A 186 -4.11 12.03 3.72
N GLU A 187 -3.61 10.81 3.74
CA GLU A 187 -2.16 10.53 3.68
C GLU A 187 -1.54 10.96 2.33
N GLY A 188 -2.26 10.80 1.22
CA GLY A 188 -1.84 11.32 -0.07
C GLY A 188 -1.74 12.86 -0.07
N VAL A 189 -2.71 13.56 0.53
CA VAL A 189 -2.68 15.03 0.61
C VAL A 189 -1.57 15.50 1.56
N LYS A 190 -1.40 14.87 2.74
CA LYS A 190 -0.28 15.12 3.66
C LYS A 190 1.06 14.99 2.93
N PHE A 191 1.23 13.92 2.15
CA PHE A 191 2.44 13.68 1.38
C PHE A 191 2.77 14.81 0.39
N LEU A 192 1.76 15.30 -0.34
CA LEU A 192 1.91 16.43 -1.28
C LEU A 192 2.21 17.74 -0.53
N HIS A 193 1.45 18.07 0.51
CA HIS A 193 1.60 19.30 1.28
C HIS A 193 2.96 19.38 1.99
N ASN A 194 3.46 18.26 2.53
CA ASN A 194 4.79 18.18 3.14
C ASN A 194 5.94 18.38 2.14
N ARG A 195 5.66 18.32 0.83
CA ARG A 195 6.59 18.65 -0.27
C ARG A 195 6.30 20.01 -0.89
N ASN A 196 5.48 20.81 -0.22
CA ASN A 196 4.97 22.09 -0.66
C ASN A 196 4.22 22.02 -1.99
N VAL A 197 3.57 20.88 -2.31
CA VAL A 197 2.75 20.74 -3.52
C VAL A 197 1.27 20.87 -3.16
N ILE A 198 0.57 21.82 -3.78
CA ILE A 198 -0.90 21.93 -3.74
C ILE A 198 -1.46 21.27 -5.01
N HIS A 199 -2.43 20.38 -4.87
CA HIS A 199 -3.01 19.63 -5.98
C HIS A 199 -3.95 20.48 -6.85
N ARG A 200 -4.88 21.22 -6.25
CA ARG A 200 -5.86 22.16 -6.85
C ARG A 200 -6.97 21.57 -7.72
N ASP A 201 -6.90 20.29 -8.09
CA ASP A 201 -8.00 19.59 -8.80
C ASP A 201 -8.33 18.24 -8.14
N LEU A 202 -8.40 18.22 -6.81
CA LEU A 202 -8.83 17.00 -6.10
C LEU A 202 -10.31 16.76 -6.38
N LYS A 203 -10.60 15.56 -6.89
CA LYS A 203 -11.94 15.06 -7.20
C LYS A 203 -11.89 13.53 -7.29
N PRO A 204 -13.02 12.82 -7.16
CA PRO A 204 -13.02 11.36 -7.18
C PRO A 204 -12.46 10.73 -8.46
N GLU A 205 -12.46 11.45 -9.59
CA GLU A 205 -11.86 10.99 -10.85
C GLU A 205 -10.32 10.95 -10.81
N ASN A 206 -9.69 11.70 -9.90
CA ASN A 206 -8.23 11.80 -9.72
C ASN A 206 -7.72 10.97 -8.53
N ILE A 207 -8.58 10.18 -7.90
CA ILE A 207 -8.24 9.25 -6.82
C ILE A 207 -8.41 7.84 -7.35
N PHE A 208 -7.32 7.07 -7.42
CA PHE A 208 -7.30 5.74 -8.04
C PHE A 208 -7.05 4.65 -7.01
N PHE A 209 -7.60 3.46 -7.20
CA PHE A 209 -7.21 2.29 -6.40
C PHE A 209 -5.84 1.77 -6.87
N SER A 210 -5.03 1.18 -5.98
CA SER A 210 -3.61 0.92 -6.28
C SER A 210 -3.37 -0.22 -7.28
N ASN A 211 -4.26 -1.22 -7.34
CA ASN A 211 -4.11 -2.36 -8.24
C ASN A 211 -5.03 -2.21 -9.45
N HIS A 212 -4.51 -2.48 -10.66
CA HIS A 212 -5.28 -2.48 -11.90
C HIS A 212 -6.51 -3.40 -11.88
N ASP A 213 -6.46 -4.49 -11.09
CA ASP A 213 -7.56 -5.44 -10.92
C ASP A 213 -8.54 -5.00 -9.81
N GLY A 214 -9.34 -3.97 -10.11
CA GLY A 214 -10.49 -3.57 -9.29
C GLY A 214 -10.19 -2.60 -8.15
N PHE A 215 -11.07 -2.57 -7.14
CA PHE A 215 -11.08 -1.56 -6.08
C PHE A 215 -10.19 -1.93 -4.89
N VAL A 216 -8.89 -2.12 -5.14
CA VAL A 216 -7.92 -2.54 -4.13
C VAL A 216 -7.22 -1.33 -3.50
N LEU A 217 -7.29 -1.23 -2.18
CA LEU A 217 -6.59 -0.21 -1.40
C LEU A 217 -5.06 -0.50 -1.33
N PRO A 218 -4.23 0.52 -1.04
CA PRO A 218 -4.59 1.92 -0.77
C PRO A 218 -5.08 2.69 -2.01
N VAL A 219 -5.75 3.83 -1.80
CA VAL A 219 -6.00 4.78 -2.89
C VAL A 219 -4.77 5.66 -3.13
N LYS A 220 -4.54 6.05 -4.39
CA LYS A 220 -3.45 6.89 -4.89
C LYS A 220 -4.00 8.17 -5.52
N ILE A 221 -3.47 9.33 -5.13
CA ILE A 221 -3.76 10.62 -5.78
C ILE A 221 -2.96 10.71 -7.08
N GLY A 222 -3.63 11.00 -8.20
CA GLY A 222 -3.04 11.20 -9.53
C GLY A 222 -3.47 12.52 -10.20
N ASP A 223 -2.94 12.76 -11.40
CA ASP A 223 -3.16 13.96 -12.23
C ASP A 223 -2.69 15.29 -11.62
N LEU A 224 -1.37 15.48 -11.56
CA LEU A 224 -0.73 16.71 -11.07
C LEU A 224 -0.67 17.85 -12.11
N GLY A 225 -1.41 17.75 -13.22
CA GLY A 225 -1.38 18.75 -14.32
C GLY A 225 -1.85 20.16 -13.89
N LEU A 226 -2.62 20.23 -12.80
CA LEU A 226 -3.04 21.49 -12.18
C LEU A 226 -2.30 21.79 -10.88
N SER A 227 -1.32 21.00 -10.46
CA SER A 227 -0.64 21.25 -9.19
C SER A 227 0.31 22.45 -9.25
N ARG A 228 0.66 22.99 -8.07
CA ARG A 228 1.66 24.07 -7.90
C ARG A 228 2.54 23.80 -6.70
N ARG A 229 3.80 24.19 -6.80
CA ARG A 229 4.76 24.15 -5.69
C ARG A 229 4.82 25.51 -4.99
N LEU A 230 4.74 25.52 -3.66
CA LEU A 230 5.03 26.68 -2.84
C LEU A 230 6.52 26.68 -2.50
N VAL A 231 7.20 27.82 -2.63
CA VAL A 231 8.62 27.96 -2.26
C VAL A 231 8.71 28.69 -0.93
N ALA A 232 9.16 28.00 0.12
CA ALA A 232 9.48 28.65 1.39
C ALA A 232 10.73 29.53 1.22
N LEU A 233 10.67 30.79 1.67
CA LEU A 233 11.76 31.78 1.53
C LEU A 233 13.11 31.41 2.14
N ASN A 234 13.18 30.34 2.94
CA ASN A 234 14.41 29.93 3.64
C ASN A 234 15.24 28.89 2.87
N ASP A 235 14.83 28.50 1.67
CA ASP A 235 15.63 27.62 0.82
C ASP A 235 16.85 28.39 0.31
N GLN A 236 18.06 27.98 0.70
CA GLN A 236 19.29 28.75 0.42
C GLN A 236 19.82 28.61 -1.01
N ASN A 237 19.12 27.84 -1.85
CA ASN A 237 19.34 27.75 -3.30
C ASN A 237 18.00 27.42 -4.01
N PRO A 238 17.04 28.34 -4.10
CA PRO A 238 15.88 28.12 -4.96
C PRO A 238 16.36 28.25 -6.40
N ASP A 239 16.14 27.23 -7.22
CA ASP A 239 16.27 27.35 -8.66
C ASP A 239 15.22 28.37 -9.13
N GLU A 240 15.66 29.58 -9.52
CA GLU A 240 14.77 30.70 -9.86
C GLU A 240 13.79 30.36 -11.00
N SER A 241 14.14 29.37 -11.84
CA SER A 241 13.27 28.84 -12.90
C SER A 241 12.08 28.00 -12.38
N MET A 242 12.09 27.63 -11.10
CA MET A 242 11.08 26.79 -10.43
C MET A 242 10.10 27.57 -9.53
N ILE A 243 10.20 28.91 -9.48
CA ILE A 243 9.41 29.76 -8.60
C ILE A 243 8.09 30.15 -9.28
N ASP A 244 6.96 29.56 -8.87
CA ASP A 244 5.61 29.95 -9.34
C ASP A 244 4.88 30.88 -8.34
N GLY A 245 5.64 31.64 -7.54
CA GLY A 245 5.16 32.60 -6.54
C GLY A 245 5.98 32.54 -5.24
N VAL A 246 6.64 33.65 -4.89
CA VAL A 246 7.44 33.79 -3.66
C VAL A 246 6.52 33.82 -2.43
N VAL A 247 6.75 32.94 -1.46
CA VAL A 247 6.01 32.91 -0.19
C VAL A 247 6.65 33.86 0.80
N ASN A 248 6.27 35.15 0.78
CA ASN A 248 6.66 36.07 1.84
C ASN A 248 5.74 35.91 3.06
N LEU A 249 6.15 35.04 4.00
CA LEU A 249 5.37 34.67 5.19
C LEU A 249 4.97 35.86 6.09
N ASP A 250 5.54 37.05 5.88
CA ASP A 250 5.29 38.24 6.71
C ASP A 250 4.83 39.50 5.93
N SER A 251 4.32 39.38 4.70
CA SER A 251 3.79 40.55 4.01
C SER A 251 2.54 40.27 3.18
N GLU A 252 1.58 41.21 3.21
CA GLU A 252 0.30 41.27 2.48
C GLU A 252 0.41 41.17 0.94
N LYS A 253 1.53 40.68 0.40
CA LYS A 253 1.82 40.47 -1.03
C LYS A 253 1.94 38.99 -1.39
N ALA A 254 1.03 38.15 -0.89
CA ALA A 254 0.96 36.78 -1.38
C ALA A 254 0.23 36.70 -2.75
N MET A 255 0.82 35.91 -3.65
CA MET A 255 0.23 35.04 -4.67
C MET A 255 -0.89 35.59 -5.59
N LEU A 256 -0.48 36.11 -6.76
CA LEU A 256 -1.29 36.20 -7.97
C LEU A 256 -1.15 34.89 -8.77
N LEU A 257 -2.04 33.91 -8.55
CA LEU A 257 -2.02 32.65 -9.30
C LEU A 257 -3.19 32.59 -10.30
N THR A 258 -2.98 32.04 -11.50
CA THR A 258 -3.98 32.01 -12.59
C THR A 258 -5.32 31.41 -12.15
N ASN A 259 -6.38 32.21 -12.33
CA ASN A 259 -7.78 31.85 -12.10
C ASN A 259 -8.28 30.89 -13.20
N GLN A 260 -9.28 30.05 -12.85
CA GLN A 260 -10.08 29.18 -13.75
C GLN A 260 -9.50 27.82 -14.14
N THR A 261 -9.21 26.93 -13.19
CA THR A 261 -8.92 25.51 -13.51
C THR A 261 -9.52 24.55 -12.47
N GLY A 262 -10.31 23.56 -12.93
CA GLY A 262 -10.85 22.44 -12.12
C GLY A 262 -12.32 22.11 -12.39
N THR A 263 -12.80 20.94 -11.94
CA THR A 263 -14.24 20.61 -11.94
C THR A 263 -14.96 21.45 -10.88
N ARG A 264 -15.88 22.35 -11.29
CA ARG A 264 -16.48 23.38 -10.40
C ARG A 264 -17.08 22.85 -9.09
N SER A 265 -17.53 21.59 -9.03
CA SER A 265 -18.22 21.05 -7.86
C SER A 265 -17.33 20.85 -6.63
N TYR A 266 -16.03 20.55 -6.78
CA TYR A 266 -15.12 20.30 -5.65
C TYR A 266 -14.19 21.47 -5.35
N MET A 267 -14.28 22.54 -6.14
CA MET A 267 -13.40 23.69 -6.06
C MET A 267 -13.74 24.56 -4.84
N ALA A 268 -12.72 24.95 -4.09
CA ALA A 268 -12.90 25.83 -2.94
C ALA A 268 -13.46 27.21 -3.35
N PRO A 269 -14.38 27.82 -2.57
CA PRO A 269 -15.05 29.07 -2.96
C PRO A 269 -14.09 30.24 -3.22
N GLU A 270 -12.94 30.26 -2.57
CA GLU A 270 -11.91 31.28 -2.77
C GLU A 270 -11.21 31.20 -4.13
N ILE A 271 -11.21 30.04 -4.80
CA ILE A 271 -10.63 29.91 -6.15
C ILE A 271 -11.57 30.52 -7.21
N ASP A 272 -12.90 30.45 -7.00
CA ASP A 272 -13.90 30.93 -7.96
C ASP A 272 -14.14 32.45 -7.89
N LYS A 273 -13.71 33.10 -6.81
CA LYS A 273 -13.73 34.56 -6.71
C LYS A 273 -12.78 35.13 -7.76
N LYS A 274 -13.34 35.74 -8.82
CA LYS A 274 -12.61 36.42 -9.92
C LYS A 274 -11.79 37.64 -9.48
N ASP A 275 -11.42 37.72 -8.21
CA ASP A 275 -10.62 38.79 -7.66
C ASP A 275 -9.15 38.35 -7.66
N PRO A 276 -8.29 38.98 -8.49
CA PRO A 276 -6.86 38.68 -8.53
C PRO A 276 -6.13 38.94 -7.19
N LYS A 277 -6.78 39.52 -6.18
CA LYS A 277 -6.24 39.70 -4.83
C LYS A 277 -6.49 38.52 -3.89
N VAL A 278 -7.27 37.51 -4.30
CA VAL A 278 -7.58 36.36 -3.43
C VAL A 278 -6.43 35.36 -3.46
N ILE A 279 -5.69 35.35 -2.36
CA ILE A 279 -4.62 34.38 -2.08
C ILE A 279 -5.27 33.06 -1.65
N TYR A 280 -4.83 31.97 -2.27
CA TYR A 280 -5.22 30.61 -1.87
C TYR A 280 -3.97 29.77 -1.57
N ASP A 281 -4.09 28.86 -0.60
CA ASP A 281 -3.00 28.03 -0.06
C ASP A 281 -3.42 26.55 0.03
N PHE A 282 -2.70 25.75 0.82
CA PHE A 282 -2.98 24.33 1.06
C PHE A 282 -4.44 24.02 1.48
N ARG A 283 -5.17 24.99 2.03
CA ARG A 283 -6.57 24.82 2.49
C ARG A 283 -7.54 24.52 1.35
N VAL A 284 -7.20 24.82 0.10
CA VAL A 284 -8.07 24.49 -1.04
C VAL A 284 -8.19 22.97 -1.23
N ASP A 285 -7.10 22.24 -1.04
CA ASP A 285 -7.11 20.79 -1.13
C ASP A 285 -7.86 20.17 0.06
N ILE A 286 -7.76 20.78 1.24
CA ILE A 286 -8.52 20.36 2.44
C ILE A 286 -10.02 20.46 2.18
N TYR A 287 -10.48 21.54 1.54
CA TYR A 287 -11.88 21.69 1.14
C TYR A 287 -12.34 20.60 0.18
N SER A 288 -11.59 20.39 -0.90
CA SER A 288 -11.92 19.37 -1.88
C SER A 288 -11.91 17.97 -1.26
N ALA A 289 -10.92 17.67 -0.41
CA ALA A 289 -10.86 16.42 0.34
C ALA A 289 -12.07 16.23 1.28
N GLY A 290 -12.54 17.29 1.94
CA GLY A 290 -13.72 17.24 2.81
C GLY A 290 -14.99 16.84 2.06
N LEU A 291 -15.20 17.38 0.84
CA LEU A 291 -16.31 16.99 -0.02
C LEU A 291 -16.19 15.56 -0.55
N ILE A 292 -14.97 15.11 -0.89
CA ILE A 292 -14.72 13.73 -1.32
C ILE A 292 -14.96 12.75 -0.17
N ILE A 293 -14.52 13.07 1.04
CA ILE A 293 -14.76 12.27 2.25
C ILE A 293 -16.26 12.18 2.50
N TRP A 294 -16.99 13.30 2.44
CA TRP A 294 -18.44 13.27 2.60
C TRP A 294 -19.12 12.31 1.61
N GLU A 295 -18.82 12.45 0.32
CA GLU A 295 -19.39 11.57 -0.72
C GLU A 295 -18.96 10.10 -0.56
N THR A 296 -17.78 9.85 0.02
CA THR A 296 -17.28 8.50 0.31
C THR A 296 -18.01 7.86 1.47
N LEU A 297 -18.23 8.60 2.56
CA LEU A 297 -18.88 8.10 3.78
C LEU A 297 -20.41 8.06 3.66
N GLN A 298 -20.98 8.92 2.83
CA GLN A 298 -22.40 9.03 2.59
C GLN A 298 -22.65 9.19 1.08
N PRO A 299 -23.31 8.24 0.41
CA PRO A 299 -23.49 8.32 -1.03
C PRO A 299 -24.50 9.42 -1.35
N ILE A 300 -24.04 10.44 -2.09
CA ILE A 300 -24.83 11.59 -2.51
C ILE A 300 -25.28 11.40 -3.98
N GLN A 301 -26.59 11.41 -4.24
CA GLN A 301 -27.17 11.22 -5.57
C GLN A 301 -27.09 12.48 -6.46
N ASN A 302 -27.91 12.52 -7.53
CA ASN A 302 -27.91 13.49 -8.63
C ASN A 302 -27.94 14.98 -8.22
N ASP A 303 -28.24 15.31 -6.97
CA ASP A 303 -28.25 16.67 -6.44
C ASP A 303 -26.92 17.08 -5.77
N ARG A 304 -25.82 16.33 -5.97
CA ARG A 304 -24.51 16.60 -5.35
C ARG A 304 -24.06 18.06 -5.41
N PRO A 305 -24.07 18.76 -6.57
CA PRO A 305 -23.65 20.17 -6.61
C PRO A 305 -24.52 21.07 -5.72
N ILE A 306 -25.82 20.77 -5.63
CA ILE A 306 -26.77 21.50 -4.80
C ILE A 306 -26.48 21.22 -3.33
N MET A 307 -26.32 19.95 -2.94
CA MET A 307 -26.01 19.58 -1.55
C MET A 307 -24.69 20.17 -1.05
N PHE A 308 -23.66 20.19 -1.89
CA PHE A 308 -22.39 20.85 -1.57
C PHE A 308 -22.60 22.36 -1.36
N GLN A 309 -23.39 23.00 -2.21
CA GLN A 309 -23.71 24.42 -2.06
C GLN A 309 -24.50 24.69 -0.77
N GLU A 310 -25.47 23.84 -0.44
CA GLU A 310 -26.28 23.97 0.77
C GLU A 310 -25.47 23.78 2.05
N LEU A 311 -24.58 22.79 2.09
CA LEU A 311 -23.65 22.61 3.22
C LEU A 311 -22.76 23.85 3.39
N VAL A 312 -22.09 24.27 2.31
CA VAL A 312 -21.01 25.26 2.39
C VAL A 312 -21.52 26.69 2.47
N GLN A 313 -22.48 27.08 1.64
CA GLN A 313 -22.96 28.47 1.55
C GLN A 313 -24.15 28.76 2.46
N GLN A 314 -25.01 27.75 2.69
CA GLN A 314 -26.19 27.92 3.54
C GLN A 314 -25.97 27.38 4.96
N GLY A 315 -24.86 26.68 5.21
CA GLY A 315 -24.52 26.15 6.52
C GLY A 315 -25.41 24.99 6.97
N LYS A 316 -26.04 24.26 6.03
CA LYS A 316 -26.93 23.13 6.32
C LYS A 316 -26.16 21.89 6.76
N THR A 317 -25.59 21.93 7.97
CA THR A 317 -24.80 20.82 8.54
C THR A 317 -25.64 19.57 8.83
N GLU A 318 -26.96 19.70 8.91
CA GLU A 318 -27.92 18.59 9.03
C GLU A 318 -27.94 17.65 7.82
N LEU A 319 -27.34 18.04 6.69
CA LEU A 319 -27.18 17.18 5.52
C LEU A 319 -26.10 16.11 5.68
N VAL A 320 -25.22 16.27 6.66
CA VAL A 320 -24.10 15.36 6.94
C VAL A 320 -24.45 14.54 8.19
N ASP A 321 -24.38 13.22 8.11
CA ASP A 321 -24.51 12.34 9.27
C ASP A 321 -23.16 11.75 9.69
N ASP A 322 -23.09 11.29 10.94
CA ASP A 322 -21.93 10.55 11.41
C ASP A 322 -21.86 9.14 10.82
N HIS A 323 -20.64 8.74 10.50
CA HIS A 323 -20.33 7.42 10.01
C HIS A 323 -20.21 6.45 11.20
N PRO A 324 -20.81 5.25 11.15
CA PRO A 324 -20.85 4.33 12.30
C PRO A 324 -19.49 3.97 12.90
N LEU A 325 -18.43 3.92 12.08
CA LEU A 325 -17.09 3.60 12.54
C LEU A 325 -16.22 4.82 12.85
N ILE A 326 -16.53 6.01 12.33
CA ILE A 326 -15.63 7.16 12.42
C ILE A 326 -16.23 8.17 13.37
N VAL A 327 -15.56 8.37 14.51
CA VAL A 327 -16.02 9.29 15.56
C VAL A 327 -15.99 10.72 15.03
N ASN A 328 -17.09 11.46 15.22
CA ASN A 328 -17.26 12.86 14.83
C ASN A 328 -16.95 13.13 13.34
N SER A 329 -17.29 12.19 12.46
CA SER A 329 -17.03 12.35 11.03
C SER A 329 -17.80 13.53 10.45
N LYS A 330 -18.99 13.82 11.01
CA LYS A 330 -19.79 14.99 10.63
C LYS A 330 -19.05 16.29 10.94
N GLU A 331 -18.57 16.46 12.17
CA GLU A 331 -17.85 17.66 12.59
C GLU A 331 -16.57 17.85 11.77
N LEU A 332 -15.87 16.75 11.46
CA LEU A 332 -14.68 16.78 10.61
C LEU A 332 -15.00 17.29 9.19
N ILE A 333 -16.02 16.73 8.54
CA ILE A 333 -16.45 17.16 7.19
C ILE A 333 -16.81 18.64 7.20
N VAL A 334 -17.60 19.09 8.19
CA VAL A 334 -18.01 20.50 8.33
C VAL A 334 -16.80 21.41 8.55
N ALA A 335 -15.82 20.99 9.35
CA ALA A 335 -14.60 21.76 9.61
C ALA A 335 -13.67 21.85 8.38
N MET A 336 -13.63 20.80 7.55
CA MET A 336 -12.87 20.78 6.29
C MET A 336 -13.53 21.62 5.19
N THR A 337 -14.85 21.78 5.20
CA THR A 337 -15.62 22.38 4.09
C THR A 337 -16.07 23.82 4.34
N GLN A 338 -15.56 24.48 5.40
CA GLN A 338 -15.88 25.88 5.72
C GLN A 338 -15.69 26.82 4.51
N GLN A 339 -16.69 27.68 4.27
CA GLN A 339 -16.65 28.66 3.18
C GLN A 339 -15.53 29.69 3.38
N ASP A 340 -15.31 30.14 4.61
CA ASP A 340 -14.19 31.00 4.97
C ASP A 340 -12.94 30.14 5.22
N ALA A 341 -11.95 30.27 4.35
CA ALA A 341 -10.69 29.55 4.46
C ALA A 341 -10.00 29.76 5.83
N TYR A 342 -10.18 30.90 6.50
CA TYR A 342 -9.56 31.14 7.81
C TYR A 342 -10.24 30.42 8.97
N LYS A 343 -11.49 29.97 8.77
CA LYS A 343 -12.22 29.11 9.72
C LYS A 343 -12.09 27.63 9.41
N ARG A 344 -11.61 27.30 8.21
CA ARG A 344 -11.33 25.94 7.76
C ARG A 344 -10.12 25.37 8.51
N ILE A 345 -10.08 24.05 8.70
CA ILE A 345 -8.86 23.37 9.12
C ILE A 345 -7.70 23.82 8.24
N ASN A 346 -6.63 24.30 8.88
CA ASN A 346 -5.54 24.99 8.20
C ASN A 346 -4.37 24.08 7.81
N ASN A 347 -4.31 22.87 8.35
CA ASN A 347 -3.23 21.91 8.11
C ASN A 347 -3.79 20.49 8.07
N ILE A 348 -3.57 19.79 6.96
CA ILE A 348 -4.02 18.41 6.74
C ILE A 348 -3.39 17.43 7.76
N ASN A 349 -2.24 17.77 8.34
CA ASN A 349 -1.58 16.94 9.35
C ASN A 349 -2.38 16.83 10.66
N TYR A 350 -3.35 17.71 10.92
CA TYR A 350 -4.24 17.62 12.07
C TYR A 350 -5.44 16.69 11.86
N ILE A 351 -5.57 16.10 10.67
CA ILE A 351 -6.67 15.20 10.34
C ILE A 351 -6.25 13.76 10.62
N GLU A 352 -6.95 13.15 11.56
CA GLU A 352 -6.84 11.75 11.94
C GLU A 352 -8.25 11.17 12.09
N PHE A 353 -8.44 9.94 11.60
CA PHE A 353 -9.71 9.24 11.74
C PHE A 353 -9.69 8.39 13.01
N GLN A 354 -10.39 8.86 14.04
CA GLN A 354 -10.63 8.09 15.24
C GLN A 354 -11.76 7.11 15.00
N THR A 355 -11.54 5.83 15.30
CA THR A 355 -12.55 4.80 15.13
C THR A 355 -13.26 4.48 16.43
N VAL A 356 -14.56 4.18 16.34
CA VAL A 356 -15.28 3.55 17.45
C VAL A 356 -14.65 2.18 17.67
N SER A 357 -14.34 1.85 18.92
CA SER A 357 -13.84 0.53 19.30
C SER A 357 -14.74 -0.08 20.36
N SER A 358 -15.27 -1.27 20.06
CA SER A 358 -16.02 -2.09 21.00
C SER A 358 -15.24 -3.35 21.34
N PRO A 359 -15.18 -3.77 22.62
CA PRO A 359 -14.65 -5.07 22.97
C PRO A 359 -15.36 -6.19 22.19
N ASN A 360 -14.60 -7.14 21.67
CA ASN A 360 -15.09 -8.33 20.96
C ASN A 360 -15.71 -8.08 19.57
N GLU A 361 -15.29 -7.03 18.87
CA GLU A 361 -15.65 -6.83 17.46
C GLU A 361 -15.20 -8.00 16.58
N VAL A 362 -15.98 -8.27 15.53
CA VAL A 362 -15.69 -9.30 14.54
C VAL A 362 -15.52 -8.66 13.18
N TYR A 363 -14.31 -8.77 12.66
CA TYR A 363 -13.91 -8.30 11.34
C TYR A 363 -13.79 -9.48 10.38
N THR A 364 -14.01 -9.23 9.09
CA THR A 364 -13.70 -10.19 8.02
C THR A 364 -12.93 -9.50 6.93
N ALA A 365 -11.70 -9.95 6.68
CA ALA A 365 -10.85 -9.51 5.60
C ALA A 365 -10.90 -10.50 4.44
N HIS A 366 -10.93 -10.00 3.22
CA HIS A 366 -10.96 -10.80 1.98
C HIS A 366 -9.70 -10.65 1.13
N ASN A 367 -8.82 -9.71 1.48
CA ASN A 367 -7.56 -9.42 0.79
C ASN A 367 -6.56 -8.76 1.76
N SER A 368 -5.32 -8.58 1.31
CA SER A 368 -4.24 -7.98 2.09
C SER A 368 -4.58 -6.61 2.67
N SER A 369 -5.25 -5.75 1.91
CA SER A 369 -5.51 -4.39 2.36
C SER A 369 -6.58 -4.34 3.44
N GLU A 370 -7.64 -5.15 3.30
CA GLU A 370 -8.64 -5.30 4.36
C GLU A 370 -8.01 -5.85 5.63
N LEU A 371 -7.11 -6.85 5.52
CA LEU A 371 -6.41 -7.41 6.67
C LEU A 371 -5.55 -6.36 7.38
N ASN A 372 -4.75 -5.58 6.65
CA ASN A 372 -3.97 -4.49 7.22
C ASN A 372 -4.85 -3.47 7.93
N THR A 373 -5.97 -3.09 7.31
CA THR A 373 -6.92 -2.15 7.93
C THR A 373 -7.50 -2.72 9.22
N CYS A 374 -7.92 -3.99 9.22
CA CYS A 374 -8.46 -4.66 10.40
C CYS A 374 -7.42 -4.70 11.53
N LEU A 375 -6.18 -5.08 11.23
CA LEU A 375 -5.10 -5.15 12.21
C LEU A 375 -4.76 -3.78 12.81
N GLU A 376 -4.84 -2.71 12.00
CA GLU A 376 -4.58 -1.35 12.44
C GLU A 376 -5.66 -0.84 13.41
N ILE A 377 -6.94 -1.05 13.09
CA ILE A 377 -8.06 -0.41 13.81
C ILE A 377 -8.65 -1.28 14.93
N CYS A 378 -8.43 -2.59 14.90
CA CYS A 378 -9.07 -3.48 15.86
C CYS A 378 -8.75 -3.11 17.32
N SER A 379 -9.72 -3.34 18.20
CA SER A 379 -9.51 -3.24 19.64
C SER A 379 -8.84 -4.48 20.21
N ASP A 380 -8.33 -4.38 21.43
CA ASP A 380 -8.01 -5.57 22.21
C ASP A 380 -9.27 -6.46 22.34
N GLY A 381 -9.09 -7.78 22.25
CA GLY A 381 -10.20 -8.75 22.30
C GLY A 381 -10.95 -8.98 20.98
N ALA A 382 -10.60 -8.29 19.90
CA ALA A 382 -11.28 -8.45 18.60
C ALA A 382 -11.03 -9.83 17.96
N THR A 383 -11.92 -10.22 17.05
CA THR A 383 -11.74 -11.38 16.15
C THR A 383 -11.63 -10.88 14.71
N ILE A 384 -10.61 -11.33 13.99
CA ILE A 384 -10.40 -11.04 12.57
C ILE A 384 -10.45 -12.36 11.81
N ASN A 385 -11.45 -12.51 10.95
CA ASN A 385 -11.60 -13.65 10.05
C ASN A 385 -10.94 -13.34 8.72
N LEU A 386 -10.13 -14.27 8.19
CA LEU A 386 -9.66 -14.23 6.82
C LEU A 386 -10.56 -15.11 5.98
N ALA A 387 -11.15 -14.55 4.93
CA ALA A 387 -11.81 -15.33 3.90
C ALA A 387 -10.77 -16.19 3.14
N ALA A 388 -11.27 -17.16 2.37
CA ALA A 388 -10.43 -17.92 1.45
C ALA A 388 -9.83 -16.99 0.40
N GLY A 389 -8.52 -17.08 0.18
CA GLY A 389 -7.79 -16.20 -0.72
C GLY A 389 -6.33 -16.03 -0.32
N ASP A 390 -5.63 -15.29 -1.17
CA ASP A 390 -4.20 -15.00 -1.04
C ASP A 390 -4.00 -13.60 -0.42
N TYR A 391 -3.12 -13.53 0.57
CA TYR A 391 -2.75 -12.34 1.33
C TYR A 391 -1.26 -12.12 1.16
N VAL A 392 -0.90 -11.21 0.26
CA VAL A 392 0.48 -10.81 -0.01
C VAL A 392 0.83 -9.58 0.81
N GLY A 393 1.95 -9.63 1.54
CA GLY A 393 2.46 -8.52 2.33
C GLY A 393 2.84 -8.92 3.76
N GLU A 394 3.40 -7.96 4.49
CA GLU A 394 3.79 -8.15 5.88
C GLU A 394 2.71 -7.64 6.82
N PHE A 395 2.29 -8.49 7.75
CA PHE A 395 1.20 -8.18 8.67
C PHE A 395 1.73 -8.06 10.09
N VAL A 396 1.27 -7.04 10.83
CA VAL A 396 1.69 -6.80 12.21
C VAL A 396 0.48 -6.72 13.13
N LEU A 397 0.40 -7.61 14.11
CA LEU A 397 -0.60 -7.63 15.16
C LEU A 397 -0.04 -6.99 16.44
N LEU A 398 -0.41 -5.74 16.67
CA LEU A 398 0.05 -4.94 17.82
C LEU A 398 -0.84 -5.10 19.08
N LYS A 399 -2.09 -5.53 18.90
CA LYS A 399 -3.13 -5.57 19.95
C LYS A 399 -3.03 -6.83 20.81
N ASN A 400 -3.70 -6.81 21.97
CA ASN A 400 -3.77 -7.95 22.88
C ASN A 400 -5.10 -8.70 22.76
N SER A 401 -5.10 -9.98 23.11
CA SER A 401 -6.29 -10.81 23.18
C SER A 401 -7.07 -10.93 21.86
N VAL A 402 -6.43 -10.63 20.72
CA VAL A 402 -7.03 -10.72 19.38
C VAL A 402 -6.99 -12.15 18.87
N THR A 403 -8.09 -12.58 18.23
CA THR A 403 -8.14 -13.84 17.49
C THR A 403 -8.06 -13.57 15.99
N LEU A 404 -6.93 -13.92 15.36
CA LEU A 404 -6.77 -13.94 13.91
C LEU A 404 -7.00 -15.38 13.41
N GLN A 405 -8.04 -15.60 12.61
CA GLN A 405 -8.39 -16.94 12.14
C GLN A 405 -8.68 -16.98 10.64
N GLY A 406 -8.10 -17.95 9.94
CA GLY A 406 -8.44 -18.24 8.55
C GLY A 406 -9.33 -19.47 8.39
N ASP A 407 -9.39 -19.97 7.16
CA ASP A 407 -10.12 -21.18 6.80
C ASP A 407 -9.46 -22.46 7.36
N PRO A 408 -10.21 -23.32 8.09
CA PRO A 408 -9.67 -24.56 8.66
C PRO A 408 -9.04 -25.54 7.66
N ASN A 409 -9.38 -25.44 6.38
CA ASN A 409 -8.81 -26.25 5.30
C ASN A 409 -7.63 -25.57 4.60
N PHE A 410 -7.06 -24.52 5.22
CA PHE A 410 -5.88 -23.80 4.73
C PHE A 410 -6.11 -23.05 3.41
N LEU A 411 -7.33 -22.55 3.19
CA LEU A 411 -7.66 -21.72 2.03
C LEU A 411 -7.31 -20.24 2.22
N SER A 412 -6.97 -19.80 3.42
CA SER A 412 -6.44 -18.46 3.71
C SER A 412 -4.92 -18.50 3.73
N VAL A 413 -4.29 -17.98 2.67
CA VAL A 413 -2.86 -18.17 2.40
C VAL A 413 -2.10 -16.85 2.48
N ILE A 414 -1.14 -16.75 3.39
CA ILE A 414 -0.18 -15.64 3.43
C ILE A 414 1.06 -16.07 2.63
N LEU A 415 1.45 -15.30 1.62
CA LEU A 415 2.48 -15.73 0.68
C LEU A 415 3.33 -14.59 0.11
N ASN A 416 4.55 -14.94 -0.33
CA ASN A 416 5.54 -14.05 -0.93
C ASN A 416 5.87 -12.85 -0.03
N CYS A 417 6.15 -13.13 1.25
CA CYS A 417 6.48 -12.12 2.25
C CYS A 417 7.91 -12.33 2.76
N THR A 418 8.60 -11.24 3.08
CA THR A 418 9.86 -11.33 3.82
C THR A 418 9.60 -11.81 5.26
N CYS A 419 8.65 -11.19 5.97
CA CYS A 419 8.05 -11.72 7.20
C CYS A 419 6.51 -11.80 7.09
N GLY A 420 5.93 -12.98 7.24
CA GLY A 420 4.49 -13.20 7.03
C GLY A 420 3.60 -12.49 8.06
N LEU A 421 3.73 -12.88 9.33
CA LEU A 421 2.96 -12.28 10.44
C LEU A 421 3.85 -12.03 11.65
N THR A 422 3.88 -10.79 12.14
CA THR A 422 4.54 -10.40 13.39
C THR A 422 3.52 -10.13 14.48
N ILE A 423 3.69 -10.73 15.65
CA ILE A 423 2.80 -10.59 16.81
C ILE A 423 3.58 -9.94 17.95
N GLU A 424 3.26 -8.68 18.23
CA GLU A 424 3.86 -7.92 19.33
C GLU A 424 3.04 -8.03 20.62
N GLY A 425 1.72 -8.16 20.50
CA GLY A 425 0.81 -8.23 21.65
C GLY A 425 0.80 -9.56 22.40
N ASN A 426 0.07 -9.58 23.51
CA ASN A 426 -0.07 -10.73 24.40
C ASN A 426 -1.47 -11.38 24.29
N HIS A 427 -1.60 -12.64 24.71
CA HIS A 427 -2.87 -13.38 24.75
C HIS A 427 -3.57 -13.54 23.39
N ASN A 428 -2.87 -13.33 22.29
CA ASN A 428 -3.42 -13.45 20.95
C ASN A 428 -3.56 -14.91 20.53
N THR A 429 -4.56 -15.21 19.70
CA THR A 429 -4.73 -16.51 19.06
C THR A 429 -4.61 -16.36 17.55
N VAL A 430 -3.69 -17.11 16.93
CA VAL A 430 -3.57 -17.20 15.47
C VAL A 430 -3.81 -18.64 15.06
N LYS A 431 -4.79 -18.86 14.18
CA LYS A 431 -5.14 -20.22 13.76
C LYS A 431 -5.67 -20.37 12.34
N ASN A 432 -5.58 -21.59 11.81
CA ASN A 432 -6.17 -21.98 10.53
C ASN A 432 -5.60 -21.18 9.34
N LEU A 433 -4.28 -21.03 9.28
CA LEU A 433 -3.62 -20.27 8.23
C LEU A 433 -2.58 -21.12 7.51
N LYS A 434 -2.39 -20.81 6.23
CA LYS A 434 -1.29 -21.31 5.43
C LYS A 434 -0.27 -20.20 5.21
N PHE A 435 1.01 -20.52 5.36
CA PHE A 435 2.12 -19.67 4.96
C PHE A 435 2.90 -20.38 3.85
N SER A 436 3.27 -19.65 2.79
CA SER A 436 3.99 -20.21 1.65
C SER A 436 5.05 -19.24 1.14
N CYS A 437 6.23 -19.73 0.79
CA CYS A 437 7.28 -18.93 0.15
C CYS A 437 7.70 -17.69 0.98
N CYS A 438 7.78 -17.81 2.31
CA CYS A 438 8.27 -16.72 3.15
C CYS A 438 9.81 -16.70 3.18
N GLU A 439 10.41 -15.52 2.92
CA GLU A 439 11.87 -15.40 2.74
C GLU A 439 12.65 -15.39 4.05
N ILE A 440 12.06 -14.95 5.16
CA ILE A 440 12.73 -14.95 6.47
C ILE A 440 11.91 -15.75 7.46
N ASN A 441 10.78 -15.22 7.93
CA ASN A 441 9.95 -15.84 8.96
C ASN A 441 8.49 -15.91 8.49
N SER A 442 7.84 -17.07 8.63
CA SER A 442 6.40 -17.16 8.43
C SER A 442 5.65 -16.48 9.57
N ILE A 443 6.01 -16.78 10.82
CA ILE A 443 5.41 -16.16 12.01
C ILE A 443 6.50 -15.73 12.98
N MET A 444 6.45 -14.48 13.43
CA MET A 444 7.30 -13.94 14.48
C MET A 444 6.45 -13.53 15.70
N VAL A 445 6.86 -13.93 16.90
CA VAL A 445 6.13 -13.72 18.16
C VAL A 445 7.05 -13.07 19.19
N HIS A 446 6.73 -11.85 19.60
CA HIS A 446 7.46 -11.12 20.64
C HIS A 446 6.75 -11.15 22.01
N GLY A 447 5.41 -11.21 22.00
CA GLY A 447 4.59 -11.23 23.22
C GLY A 447 4.53 -12.57 23.96
N SER A 448 3.72 -12.59 25.02
CA SER A 448 3.49 -13.74 25.91
C SER A 448 2.02 -14.15 25.93
N ASN A 449 1.77 -15.39 26.37
CA ASN A 449 0.46 -16.04 26.40
C ASN A 449 -0.21 -16.16 25.03
N ASN A 450 0.55 -16.11 23.94
CA ASN A 450 0.02 -16.27 22.60
C ASN A 450 -0.18 -17.75 22.26
N ARG A 451 -1.20 -18.02 21.45
CA ARG A 451 -1.55 -19.34 20.94
C ARG A 451 -1.49 -19.37 19.43
N ILE A 452 -0.60 -20.20 18.90
CA ILE A 452 -0.45 -20.47 17.47
C ILE A 452 -0.93 -21.89 17.20
N ASP A 453 -1.98 -22.07 16.41
CA ASP A 453 -2.73 -23.34 16.34
C ASP A 453 -3.20 -23.69 14.93
N ASN A 454 -3.01 -24.92 14.49
CA ASN A 454 -3.47 -25.39 13.18
C ASN A 454 -2.92 -24.51 12.04
N ILE A 455 -1.61 -24.57 11.83
CA ILE A 455 -0.90 -23.78 10.81
C ILE A 455 -0.17 -24.72 9.85
N LEU A 456 -0.26 -24.42 8.56
CA LEU A 456 0.50 -25.09 7.51
C LEU A 456 1.57 -24.14 6.98
N ILE A 457 2.84 -24.55 6.96
CA ILE A 457 3.95 -23.75 6.44
C ILE A 457 4.66 -24.55 5.35
N LEU A 458 4.75 -23.98 4.15
CA LEU A 458 5.37 -24.59 2.97
C LEU A 458 6.52 -23.72 2.43
N ASP A 459 7.57 -24.37 1.93
CA ASP A 459 8.60 -23.76 1.07
C ASP A 459 9.16 -22.43 1.61
N SER A 460 9.32 -22.34 2.93
CA SER A 460 9.71 -21.11 3.63
C SER A 460 11.06 -21.27 4.30
N ILE A 461 11.83 -20.18 4.42
CA ILE A 461 13.13 -20.25 5.09
C ILE A 461 12.94 -20.58 6.57
N ALA A 462 11.98 -19.92 7.24
CA ALA A 462 11.68 -20.25 8.62
C ALA A 462 10.21 -20.23 9.00
N GLY A 463 9.82 -21.13 9.91
CA GLY A 463 8.46 -21.30 10.38
C GLY A 463 8.09 -20.31 11.48
N VAL A 464 8.05 -20.78 12.74
CA VAL A 464 7.62 -19.97 13.90
C VAL A 464 8.82 -19.55 14.74
N MET A 465 9.02 -18.23 14.86
CA MET A 465 10.06 -17.61 15.65
C MET A 465 9.48 -16.95 16.88
N VAL A 466 9.90 -17.35 18.07
CA VAL A 466 9.53 -16.71 19.33
C VAL A 466 10.75 -15.97 19.90
N TYR A 467 10.64 -14.65 19.97
CA TYR A 467 11.66 -13.75 20.50
C TYR A 467 11.13 -13.05 21.74
N THR A 468 11.42 -13.63 22.90
CA THR A 468 11.00 -13.02 24.15
C THR A 468 12.00 -11.90 24.52
N LEU A 469 11.51 -10.67 24.64
CA LEU A 469 12.34 -9.54 25.07
C LEU A 469 12.89 -9.83 26.48
N ARG A 470 14.20 -9.57 26.70
CA ARG A 470 14.80 -9.69 28.04
C ARG A 470 14.03 -8.76 29.00
N PRO A 471 13.67 -9.21 30.21
CA PRO A 471 12.57 -8.61 30.94
C PRO A 471 12.99 -7.27 31.54
N THR A 472 12.37 -6.19 31.07
CA THR A 472 12.02 -5.10 31.98
C THR A 472 10.60 -5.37 32.46
N THR A 473 10.51 -6.09 33.59
CA THR A 473 9.36 -6.22 34.53
C THR A 473 8.41 -7.43 34.50
N THR A 474 8.28 -8.23 33.42
CA THR A 474 7.46 -9.46 33.48
C THR A 474 8.33 -10.72 33.54
N PRO A 475 8.25 -11.52 34.61
CA PRO A 475 8.95 -12.78 34.65
C PRO A 475 8.13 -13.79 33.82
N TYR A 476 8.79 -14.45 32.88
CA TYR A 476 8.32 -15.60 32.09
C TYR A 476 7.39 -15.28 30.90
N SER A 477 7.81 -15.73 29.71
CA SER A 477 7.02 -15.69 28.48
C SER A 477 6.53 -17.08 28.11
N TYR A 478 5.21 -17.26 28.12
CA TYR A 478 4.50 -18.52 27.93
C TYR A 478 3.78 -18.53 26.59
N ASN A 479 4.20 -19.28 25.58
CA ASN A 479 3.45 -19.40 24.33
C ASN A 479 3.09 -20.86 24.05
N LEU A 480 1.90 -21.08 23.49
CA LEU A 480 1.41 -22.38 23.08
C LEU A 480 1.42 -22.48 21.56
N ILE A 481 2.31 -23.29 21.03
CA ILE A 481 2.43 -23.57 19.59
C ILE A 481 1.94 -25.00 19.38
N ARG A 482 0.90 -25.21 18.59
CA ARG A 482 0.37 -26.56 18.40
C ARG A 482 -0.23 -26.84 17.04
N ASN A 483 -0.27 -28.12 16.67
CA ASN A 483 -0.84 -28.59 15.39
C ASN A 483 -0.20 -27.84 14.20
N ILE A 484 1.13 -27.78 14.17
CA ILE A 484 1.87 -27.10 13.09
C ILE A 484 2.42 -28.14 12.14
N LYS A 485 2.15 -27.99 10.84
CA LYS A 485 2.73 -28.82 9.79
C LYS A 485 3.67 -27.97 8.96
N LEU A 486 4.94 -28.36 8.91
CA LEU A 486 6.00 -27.68 8.19
C LEU A 486 6.54 -28.61 7.11
N ILE A 487 6.50 -28.17 5.86
CA ILE A 487 6.98 -28.94 4.70
C ILE A 487 8.03 -28.11 3.97
N ASP A 488 9.21 -28.68 3.77
CA ASP A 488 10.33 -28.02 3.07
C ASP A 488 10.73 -26.66 3.68
N VAL A 489 10.65 -26.58 5.02
CA VAL A 489 11.07 -25.42 5.81
C VAL A 489 12.50 -25.62 6.31
N THR A 490 13.38 -24.62 6.18
CA THR A 490 14.79 -24.75 6.62
C THR A 490 14.92 -24.69 8.14
N THR A 491 14.32 -23.69 8.78
CA THR A 491 14.28 -23.56 10.25
C THR A 491 12.85 -23.61 10.76
N GLY A 492 12.50 -24.64 11.50
CA GLY A 492 11.13 -24.95 11.86
C GLY A 492 10.53 -24.05 12.93
N ILE A 493 10.82 -24.35 14.19
CA ILE A 493 10.41 -23.56 15.34
C ILE A 493 11.64 -23.16 16.12
N TYR A 494 11.78 -21.88 16.39
CA TYR A 494 12.88 -21.34 17.17
C TYR A 494 12.32 -20.53 18.33
N ILE A 495 12.77 -20.85 19.55
CA ILE A 495 12.39 -20.13 20.75
C ILE A 495 13.66 -19.56 21.39
N SER A 496 13.73 -18.24 21.45
CA SER A 496 14.82 -17.52 22.09
C SER A 496 14.35 -16.86 23.39
N ASN A 497 14.94 -17.35 24.49
CA ASN A 497 14.63 -16.94 25.86
C ASN A 497 13.16 -17.23 26.25
N GLY A 498 12.75 -16.81 27.45
CA GLY A 498 11.40 -17.04 27.97
C GLY A 498 11.34 -18.30 28.84
N ALA A 499 10.15 -18.76 29.25
CA ALA A 499 10.06 -19.98 30.05
C ALA A 499 8.69 -20.62 29.86
N PHE A 500 8.60 -21.94 29.93
CA PHE A 500 7.32 -22.67 29.86
C PHE A 500 6.55 -22.56 28.53
N ASN A 501 7.21 -22.16 27.45
CA ASN A 501 6.66 -22.35 26.10
C ASN A 501 6.39 -23.84 25.81
N LYS A 502 5.30 -24.12 25.10
CA LYS A 502 4.85 -25.48 24.75
C LYS A 502 4.73 -25.65 23.24
N CYS A 503 5.28 -26.73 22.71
CA CYS A 503 5.18 -27.14 21.32
C CYS A 503 4.49 -28.52 21.24
N ASN A 504 3.25 -28.56 20.77
CA ASN A 504 2.44 -29.79 20.78
C ASN A 504 2.01 -30.21 19.37
N ASN A 505 2.13 -31.49 19.02
CA ASN A 505 1.72 -32.02 17.70
C ASN A 505 2.35 -31.24 16.54
N ILE A 506 3.67 -31.31 16.43
CA ILE A 506 4.43 -30.61 15.39
C ILE A 506 4.93 -31.63 14.38
N THR A 507 4.63 -31.42 13.11
CA THR A 507 5.09 -32.31 12.04
C THR A 507 6.03 -31.58 11.11
N PHE A 508 7.22 -32.14 10.91
CA PHE A 508 8.18 -31.73 9.90
C PHE A 508 8.28 -32.77 8.81
N SER A 509 8.19 -32.33 7.57
CA SER A 509 8.39 -33.20 6.41
C SER A 509 9.34 -32.52 5.43
N ARG A 510 10.31 -33.28 4.95
CA ARG A 510 11.29 -32.81 3.97
C ARG A 510 11.11 -33.58 2.66
N CYS A 511 10.88 -32.86 1.56
CA CYS A 511 10.83 -33.39 0.21
C CYS A 511 12.07 -32.97 -0.61
N CYS A 512 12.68 -31.82 -0.30
CA CYS A 512 13.84 -31.26 -1.02
C CYS A 512 15.18 -31.60 -0.35
N SER A 513 16.19 -31.98 -1.15
CA SER A 513 17.46 -32.58 -0.67
C SER A 513 18.58 -31.58 -0.34
N THR A 514 18.40 -30.27 -0.51
CA THR A 514 19.51 -29.30 -0.52
C THR A 514 19.61 -28.36 0.69
N ALA A 515 18.56 -28.19 1.49
CA ALA A 515 18.57 -27.30 2.67
C ALA A 515 18.89 -28.03 3.99
N THR A 516 19.58 -27.39 4.94
CA THR A 516 19.76 -27.94 6.29
C THR A 516 18.46 -27.84 7.09
N LEU A 517 17.98 -28.92 7.72
CA LEU A 517 16.78 -28.85 8.56
C LEU A 517 17.14 -28.57 10.03
N THR A 518 16.67 -27.46 10.58
CA THR A 518 16.60 -27.26 12.03
C THR A 518 15.14 -27.42 12.45
N GLY A 519 14.74 -28.54 13.05
CA GLY A 519 13.37 -28.82 13.49
C GLY A 519 12.90 -27.84 14.57
N ILE A 520 13.03 -28.21 15.85
CA ILE A 520 12.76 -27.30 16.98
C ILE A 520 14.06 -26.94 17.68
N LYS A 521 14.34 -25.64 17.84
CA LYS A 521 15.49 -25.16 18.59
C LYS A 521 15.08 -24.24 19.74
N LEU A 522 15.47 -24.63 20.95
CA LEU A 522 15.24 -23.93 22.20
C LEU A 522 16.58 -23.36 22.70
N ALA A 523 16.85 -22.09 22.39
CA ALA A 523 18.17 -21.47 22.56
C ALA A 523 18.40 -20.78 23.92
N GLY A 524 17.35 -20.55 24.70
CA GLY A 524 17.43 -19.90 26.01
C GLY A 524 16.10 -20.01 26.74
N GLY A 525 16.09 -19.77 28.05
CA GLY A 525 14.90 -19.97 28.89
C GLY A 525 14.98 -21.18 29.80
N ASN A 526 13.83 -21.66 30.32
CA ASN A 526 13.72 -22.90 31.12
C ASN A 526 12.29 -23.47 31.05
N ASN A 527 12.15 -24.76 31.36
CA ASN A 527 10.89 -25.50 31.50
C ASN A 527 10.03 -25.56 30.24
N HIS A 528 10.64 -25.59 29.05
CA HIS A 528 9.90 -25.77 27.81
C HIS A 528 9.39 -27.22 27.67
N GLU A 529 8.27 -27.39 26.99
CA GLU A 529 7.66 -28.70 26.75
C GLU A 529 7.48 -28.92 25.25
N ILE A 530 7.97 -30.05 24.75
CA ILE A 530 7.71 -30.56 23.41
C ILE A 530 6.97 -31.89 23.57
N ASP A 531 5.82 -32.01 22.93
CA ASP A 531 5.01 -33.23 22.95
C ASP A 531 4.47 -33.53 21.55
N GLY A 532 4.63 -34.75 21.05
CA GLY A 532 4.09 -35.14 19.74
C GLY A 532 4.84 -34.52 18.54
N LEU A 533 6.17 -34.40 18.59
CA LEU A 533 6.95 -34.02 17.42
C LEU A 533 7.11 -35.22 16.47
N ILE A 534 6.92 -35.02 15.17
CA ILE A 534 7.16 -36.05 14.15
C ILE A 534 7.98 -35.43 13.02
N CYS A 535 9.21 -35.89 12.81
CA CYS A 535 10.02 -35.50 11.66
C CYS A 535 10.17 -36.67 10.68
N THR A 536 9.90 -36.43 9.39
CA THR A 536 10.03 -37.42 8.31
C THR A 536 10.93 -36.90 7.18
N GLY A 537 11.61 -37.83 6.50
CA GLY A 537 12.50 -37.50 5.36
C GLY A 537 13.92 -37.07 5.76
N LEU A 538 14.35 -37.37 6.98
CA LEU A 538 15.69 -37.05 7.48
C LEU A 538 16.73 -38.07 7.03
N LYS A 539 17.98 -37.62 6.86
CA LYS A 539 19.15 -38.49 6.60
C LYS A 539 20.29 -38.09 7.52
N LEU A 540 20.91 -39.08 8.18
CA LEU A 540 22.08 -39.01 9.07
C LEU A 540 23.25 -38.10 8.63
N SER A 541 23.38 -37.76 7.33
CA SER A 541 24.56 -37.09 6.77
C SER A 541 24.47 -35.56 6.69
N MET A 542 23.34 -34.95 7.02
CA MET A 542 23.16 -33.49 7.05
C MET A 542 22.93 -33.07 8.50
N ASN A 543 23.25 -31.83 8.90
CA ASN A 543 23.10 -31.31 10.27
C ASN A 543 21.61 -31.17 10.70
N ASP A 544 20.79 -32.17 10.41
CA ASP A 544 19.34 -32.23 10.54
C ASP A 544 18.97 -32.51 12.00
N VAL A 545 18.92 -31.44 12.79
CA VAL A 545 18.59 -31.53 14.21
C VAL A 545 17.08 -31.43 14.37
N GLY A 546 16.43 -32.52 14.73
CA GLY A 546 14.99 -32.57 15.03
C GLY A 546 14.64 -31.74 16.27
N VAL A 547 15.45 -31.84 17.33
CA VAL A 547 15.34 -30.97 18.51
C VAL A 547 16.72 -30.57 19.02
N SER A 548 16.94 -29.28 19.28
CA SER A 548 18.12 -28.78 19.99
C SER A 548 17.69 -27.96 21.22
N THR A 549 18.10 -28.36 22.42
CA THR A 549 17.85 -27.59 23.65
C THR A 549 19.16 -27.14 24.28
N GLY A 550 19.19 -25.92 24.81
CA GLY A 550 20.27 -25.42 25.67
C GLY A 550 19.87 -25.29 27.15
N VAL A 551 18.68 -25.76 27.52
CA VAL A 551 17.94 -25.38 28.73
C VAL A 551 17.07 -26.53 29.24
N ILE A 552 16.61 -26.44 30.50
CA ILE A 552 15.71 -27.43 31.12
C ILE A 552 14.46 -27.59 30.26
N SER A 553 14.25 -28.78 29.70
CA SER A 553 13.14 -29.05 28.77
C SER A 553 12.63 -30.48 28.92
N SER A 554 11.34 -30.68 28.66
CA SER A 554 10.71 -32.00 28.56
C SER A 554 10.36 -32.28 27.11
N ILE A 555 10.78 -33.44 26.58
CA ILE A 555 10.44 -33.91 25.23
C ILE A 555 9.70 -35.24 25.38
N ARG A 556 8.47 -35.33 24.86
CA ARG A 556 7.62 -36.52 24.98
C ARG A 556 7.02 -36.95 23.65
N ASN A 557 6.75 -38.24 23.52
CA ASN A 557 5.98 -38.84 22.41
C ASN A 557 6.45 -38.36 21.03
N SER A 558 7.76 -38.29 20.84
CA SER A 558 8.38 -37.57 19.72
C SER A 558 9.25 -38.49 18.88
N THR A 559 9.18 -38.34 17.56
CA THR A 559 10.01 -39.05 16.58
C THR A 559 10.81 -38.06 15.75
N GLY A 560 12.14 -38.22 15.68
CA GLY A 560 13.02 -37.31 14.93
C GLY A 560 14.26 -37.98 14.35
N GLY A 561 15.11 -37.24 13.64
CA GLY A 561 16.41 -37.75 13.15
C GLY A 561 17.47 -37.65 14.23
N SER A 562 17.91 -36.43 14.54
CA SER A 562 18.81 -36.17 15.67
C SER A 562 18.13 -35.36 16.78
N ILE A 563 18.24 -35.80 18.03
CA ILE A 563 17.81 -35.06 19.21
C ILE A 563 19.04 -34.70 20.03
N LEU A 564 19.32 -33.40 20.13
CA LEU A 564 20.38 -32.83 20.94
C LEU A 564 19.78 -32.13 22.15
N ALA A 565 19.76 -32.82 23.27
CA ALA A 565 19.39 -32.23 24.54
C ALA A 565 20.61 -31.70 25.27
N LYS A 566 20.67 -30.40 25.55
CA LYS A 566 21.67 -29.81 26.45
C LYS A 566 20.99 -29.11 27.62
N GLY A 567 21.66 -29.13 28.77
CA GLY A 567 21.18 -28.56 30.03
C GLY A 567 20.87 -29.62 31.09
N ASP A 568 20.69 -29.18 32.33
CA ASP A 568 20.39 -30.06 33.45
C ASP A 568 18.89 -30.43 33.52
N ASN A 569 18.54 -31.54 34.15
CA ASN A 569 17.14 -31.98 34.35
C ASN A 569 16.32 -32.16 33.06
N VAL A 570 16.97 -32.59 31.97
CA VAL A 570 16.24 -32.95 30.74
C VAL A 570 15.39 -34.19 30.98
N ARG A 571 14.12 -34.13 30.56
CA ARG A 571 13.20 -35.27 30.54
C ARG A 571 12.93 -35.70 29.10
N LEU A 572 13.24 -36.96 28.78
CA LEU A 572 12.89 -37.62 27.52
C LEU A 572 11.95 -38.79 27.82
N GLU A 573 10.78 -38.83 27.18
CA GLU A 573 9.79 -39.89 27.42
C GLU A 573 9.12 -40.35 26.12
N ASN A 574 9.15 -41.64 25.81
CA ASN A 574 8.58 -42.20 24.57
C ASN A 574 9.15 -41.50 23.32
N VAL A 575 10.48 -41.37 23.25
CA VAL A 575 11.18 -40.66 22.17
C VAL A 575 11.90 -41.65 21.26
N THR A 576 11.68 -41.55 19.95
CA THR A 576 12.37 -42.36 18.95
C THR A 576 13.22 -41.47 18.05
N ALA A 577 14.52 -41.74 17.90
CA ALA A 577 15.36 -40.99 16.97
C ALA A 577 16.49 -41.82 16.37
N GLU A 578 17.14 -41.39 15.29
CA GLU A 578 18.37 -42.04 14.82
C GLU A 578 19.51 -41.81 15.82
N THR A 579 19.64 -40.57 16.32
CA THR A 579 20.64 -40.22 17.34
C THR A 579 20.01 -39.42 18.47
N ILE A 580 20.29 -39.81 19.72
CA ILE A 580 19.98 -39.02 20.91
C ILE A 580 21.30 -38.64 21.58
N ARG A 581 21.60 -37.35 21.64
CA ARG A 581 22.75 -36.81 22.37
C ARG A 581 22.29 -35.96 23.55
N ILE A 582 22.80 -36.27 24.73
CA ILE A 582 22.49 -35.59 25.98
C ILE A 582 23.77 -35.01 26.55
N ASN A 583 23.77 -33.72 26.90
CA ASN A 583 24.91 -33.02 27.48
C ASN A 583 24.46 -32.13 28.66
N GLY A 584 24.72 -32.59 29.90
CA GLY A 584 24.28 -31.93 31.14
C GLY A 584 24.20 -32.92 32.30
N GLY A 585 23.91 -32.43 33.51
CA GLY A 585 23.72 -33.22 34.72
C GLY A 585 22.24 -33.55 35.01
N LEU A 586 21.98 -34.71 35.62
CA LEU A 586 20.63 -35.21 36.00
C LEU A 586 19.64 -35.31 34.82
N TYR A 587 19.31 -36.54 34.40
CA TYR A 587 18.39 -36.78 33.28
C TYR A 587 17.33 -37.83 33.66
N ASN A 588 16.14 -37.69 33.07
CA ASN A 588 15.08 -38.69 33.17
C ASN A 588 14.74 -39.18 31.76
N ILE A 589 15.25 -40.37 31.41
CA ILE A 589 15.08 -40.99 30.10
C ILE A 589 14.19 -42.22 30.28
N LEU A 590 13.00 -42.21 29.68
CA LEU A 590 12.01 -43.27 29.80
C LEU A 590 11.55 -43.70 28.40
N ASN A 591 11.57 -45.00 28.11
CA ASN A 591 11.08 -45.58 26.86
C ASN A 591 11.63 -44.90 25.59
N CYS A 592 12.91 -44.53 25.59
CA CYS A 592 13.55 -43.90 24.43
C CYS A 592 14.28 -44.94 23.58
N VAL A 593 14.18 -44.83 22.26
CA VAL A 593 14.78 -45.76 21.29
C VAL A 593 15.61 -44.96 20.29
N ALA A 594 16.87 -45.32 20.11
CA ALA A 594 17.69 -44.76 19.04
C ALA A 594 18.78 -45.72 18.55
N ASP A 595 19.25 -45.50 17.33
CA ASP A 595 20.38 -46.25 16.76
C ASP A 595 21.67 -45.93 17.54
N GLU A 596 21.82 -44.66 17.95
CA GLU A 596 22.92 -44.20 18.80
C GLU A 596 22.42 -43.29 19.93
N ILE A 597 22.81 -43.61 21.17
CA ILE A 597 22.59 -42.75 22.35
C ILE A 597 23.94 -42.34 22.94
N ILE A 598 24.21 -41.03 22.94
CA ILE A 598 25.46 -40.44 23.45
C ILE A 598 25.13 -39.60 24.68
N ILE A 599 25.65 -40.00 25.84
CA ILE A 599 25.55 -39.23 27.08
C ILE A 599 26.92 -38.64 27.39
N VAL A 600 27.01 -37.30 27.35
CA VAL A 600 28.21 -36.55 27.72
C VAL A 600 28.04 -36.09 29.15
N LEU A 601 28.72 -36.79 30.07
CA LEU A 601 28.78 -36.42 31.48
C LEU A 601 29.72 -35.22 31.66
N GLN A 602 29.29 -34.21 32.41
CA GLN A 602 30.15 -33.10 32.83
C GLN A 602 30.95 -33.44 34.08
#